data_AF-A0A940QXV7-F1
#
_entry.id   AF-A0A940QXV7-F1
#
_cell.length_a   1.000
_cell.length_b   1.000
_cell.length_c   1.000
_cell.angle_alpha   90.00
_cell.angle_beta   90.00
_cell.angle_gamma   90.00
#
_symmetry.space_group_name_H-M   'P 1'
#
loop_
_entity.id
_entity.type
_entity.pdbx_description
1 polymer ?
#
loop_
_entity_poly.entity_id
_entity_poly.type
_entity_poly.pdbx_seq_one_letter_code
_entity_poly.pdbx_strand_id
1 'polypeptide(L)'
;IRSWTYDLVILDIMGVRGFDLLNAAVSLGFPTVMLTAHALSVQALQKSIQMGARAYIPKEKMAEIVPFLEDVLALSYRPGWKRVFEKLGGFFSTTFGKEWEKSEKAFWEEVSSGRYEQKPVVLKK
;
A
#
# COMPACT_ATOMS: atom_id res chain seq x y z
N ILE A 1 23.91 -16.74 1.88
CA ILE A 1 23.43 -15.34 1.87
C ILE A 1 22.66 -15.18 0.57
N ARG A 2 21.34 -14.90 0.62
CA ARG A 2 20.51 -14.79 -0.60
C ARG A 2 20.97 -13.54 -1.38
N SER A 3 21.56 -13.75 -2.55
CA SER A 3 22.20 -12.75 -3.41
C SER A 3 21.23 -12.04 -4.36
N TRP A 4 19.95 -11.93 -4.00
CA TRP A 4 18.92 -11.38 -4.88
C TRP A 4 18.50 -10.02 -4.35
N THR A 5 18.85 -8.97 -5.08
CA THR A 5 18.30 -7.63 -4.92
C THR A 5 17.07 -7.51 -5.83
N TYR A 6 15.98 -7.00 -5.28
CA TYR A 6 14.76 -6.74 -6.03
C TYR A 6 14.51 -5.24 -6.04
N ASP A 7 14.15 -4.70 -7.19
CA ASP A 7 13.74 -3.29 -7.30
C ASP A 7 12.37 -3.04 -6.64
N LEU A 8 11.51 -4.07 -6.64
CA LEU A 8 10.17 -4.03 -6.08
C LEU A 8 9.68 -5.44 -5.72
N VAL A 9 8.88 -5.55 -4.66
CA VAL A 9 8.21 -6.79 -4.25
C VAL A 9 6.69 -6.63 -4.37
N ILE A 10 6.04 -7.55 -5.08
CA ILE A 10 4.57 -7.61 -5.19
C ILE A 10 4.10 -8.80 -4.35
N LEU A 11 3.23 -8.54 -3.37
CA LEU A 11 2.72 -9.55 -2.45
C LEU A 11 1.24 -9.82 -2.72
N ASP A 12 0.90 -11.05 -3.12
CA ASP A 12 -0.49 -11.52 -3.02
C ASP A 12 -0.78 -11.94 -1.59
N ILE A 13 -1.70 -11.25 -0.94
CA ILE A 13 -1.95 -11.40 0.50
C ILE A 13 -3.10 -12.33 0.83
N MET A 14 -3.84 -12.80 -0.17
CA MET A 14 -5.05 -13.60 0.09
C MET A 14 -4.68 -15.02 0.56
N GLY A 15 -5.28 -15.46 1.67
CA GLY A 15 -5.10 -16.82 2.20
C GLY A 15 -3.75 -17.09 2.85
N VAL A 16 -2.91 -16.07 3.03
CA VAL A 16 -1.56 -16.18 3.62
C VAL A 16 -1.33 -15.13 4.71
N ARG A 17 -0.19 -15.20 5.40
CA ARG A 17 0.26 -14.18 6.36
C ARG A 17 0.81 -12.94 5.66
N GLY A 18 -0.03 -12.27 4.86
CA GLY A 18 0.39 -11.18 3.97
C GLY A 18 1.03 -9.99 4.68
N PHE A 19 0.56 -9.64 5.88
CA PHE A 19 1.19 -8.58 6.68
C PHE A 19 2.57 -8.97 7.24
N ASP A 20 2.80 -10.25 7.54
CA ASP A 20 4.12 -10.74 7.96
C ASP A 20 5.11 -10.64 6.79
N LEU A 21 4.65 -10.97 5.58
CA LEU A 21 5.43 -10.80 4.34
C LEU A 21 5.73 -9.33 4.05
N LEU A 22 4.74 -8.45 4.22
CA LEU A 22 4.93 -7.00 4.09
C LEU A 22 5.99 -6.49 5.07
N ASN A 23 5.87 -6.89 6.35
CA ASN A 23 6.83 -6.52 7.38
C ASN A 23 8.25 -6.97 7.02
N ALA A 24 8.40 -8.21 6.55
CA ALA A 24 9.69 -8.74 6.12
C ALA A 24 10.27 -7.97 4.92
N ALA A 25 9.47 -7.72 3.88
CA ALA A 25 9.92 -7.03 2.67
C ALA A 25 10.32 -5.57 2.95
N VAL A 26 9.51 -4.84 3.72
CA VAL A 26 9.79 -3.46 4.13
C VAL A 26 11.02 -3.39 5.04
N SER A 27 11.18 -4.33 5.97
CA SER A 27 12.37 -4.39 6.84
C SER A 27 13.66 -4.66 6.08
N LEU A 28 13.58 -5.35 4.93
CA LEU A 28 14.69 -5.56 4.01
C LEU A 28 14.94 -4.36 3.07
N GLY A 29 14.14 -3.30 3.19
CA GLY A 29 14.27 -2.08 2.39
C GLY A 29 13.61 -2.14 1.02
N PHE A 30 12.83 -3.18 0.72
CA PHE A 30 12.20 -3.32 -0.59
C PHE A 30 10.94 -2.44 -0.72
N PRO A 31 10.82 -1.64 -1.81
CA PRO A 31 9.55 -1.08 -2.24
C PRO A 31 8.51 -2.20 -2.37
N THR A 32 7.44 -2.16 -1.58
CA THR A 32 6.49 -3.28 -1.50
C THR A 32 5.09 -2.85 -1.90
N VAL A 33 4.47 -3.63 -2.80
CA VAL A 33 3.10 -3.46 -3.28
C VAL A 33 2.25 -4.64 -2.81
N MET A 34 1.05 -4.35 -2.33
CA MET A 34 0.10 -5.35 -1.85
C MET A 34 -0.99 -5.56 -2.91
N LEU A 35 -1.24 -6.82 -3.30
CA LEU A 35 -2.33 -7.22 -4.18
C LEU A 35 -3.46 -7.83 -3.37
N THR A 36 -4.67 -7.30 -3.54
CA THR A 36 -5.88 -7.76 -2.84
C THR A 36 -6.99 -8.03 -3.84
N ALA A 37 -7.79 -9.08 -3.67
CA ALA A 37 -9.02 -9.23 -4.46
C ALA A 37 -10.25 -9.04 -3.56
N HIS A 38 -10.23 -9.63 -2.36
CA HIS A 38 -11.44 -9.70 -1.50
C HIS A 38 -11.17 -9.26 -0.05
N ALA A 39 -9.94 -8.85 0.29
CA ALA A 39 -9.57 -8.30 1.60
C ALA A 39 -9.52 -6.76 1.56
N LEU A 40 -10.31 -6.14 0.68
CA LEU A 40 -10.49 -4.69 0.64
C LEU A 40 -11.35 -4.28 1.83
N SER A 41 -10.69 -3.94 2.95
CA SER A 41 -11.30 -3.20 4.04
C SER A 41 -10.49 -1.92 4.29
N VAL A 42 -11.15 -0.88 4.78
CA VAL A 42 -10.51 0.37 5.19
C VAL A 42 -9.38 0.11 6.19
N GLN A 43 -9.60 -0.82 7.12
CA GLN A 43 -8.63 -1.23 8.13
C GLN A 43 -7.38 -1.90 7.50
N ALA A 44 -7.57 -2.77 6.50
CA ALA A 44 -6.47 -3.44 5.81
C ALA A 44 -5.66 -2.44 4.97
N LEU A 45 -6.34 -1.49 4.30
CA LEU A 45 -5.68 -0.40 3.58
C LEU A 45 -4.86 0.46 4.54
N GLN A 46 -5.45 0.94 5.63
CA GLN A 46 -4.78 1.75 6.66
C GLN A 46 -3.57 1.01 7.24
N LYS A 47 -3.74 -0.26 7.62
CA LYS A 47 -2.66 -1.09 8.14
C LYS A 47 -1.54 -1.27 7.11
N SER A 48 -1.86 -1.46 5.83
CA SER A 48 -0.84 -1.60 4.77
C SER A 48 0.01 -0.34 4.63
N ILE A 49 -0.61 0.85 4.67
CA ILE A 49 0.06 2.16 4.66
C ILE A 49 0.97 2.27 5.89
N GLN A 50 0.43 2.05 7.09
CA GLN A 50 1.18 2.16 8.34
C GLN A 50 2.39 1.21 8.41
N MET A 51 2.28 0.03 7.77
CA MET A 51 3.36 -0.97 7.70
C MET A 51 4.36 -0.71 6.57
N GLY A 52 4.17 0.33 5.75
CA GLY A 52 5.13 0.75 4.71
C GLY A 52 4.88 0.22 3.31
N ALA A 53 3.70 -0.33 3.03
CA ALA A 53 3.33 -0.61 1.64
C ALA A 53 3.32 0.70 0.84
N ARG A 54 3.81 0.66 -0.39
CA ARG A 54 3.78 1.81 -1.31
C ARG A 54 2.51 1.87 -2.16
N ALA A 55 1.80 0.76 -2.27
CA ALA A 55 0.50 0.68 -2.92
C ALA A 55 -0.31 -0.51 -2.41
N TYR A 56 -1.63 -0.39 -2.49
CA TYR A 56 -2.61 -1.44 -2.19
C TYR A 56 -3.56 -1.57 -3.38
N ILE A 57 -3.30 -2.55 -4.24
CA ILE A 57 -3.88 -2.65 -5.59
C ILE A 57 -4.92 -3.79 -5.63
N PRO A 58 -6.17 -3.49 -6.04
CA PRO A 58 -7.18 -4.50 -6.32
C PRO A 58 -6.76 -5.40 -7.50
N LYS A 59 -7.01 -6.71 -7.45
CA LYS A 59 -6.70 -7.64 -8.56
C LYS A 59 -7.53 -7.31 -9.81
N GLU A 60 -8.65 -6.65 -9.66
CA GLU A 60 -9.47 -6.09 -10.74
C GLU A 60 -8.71 -5.03 -11.55
N LYS A 61 -7.68 -4.40 -10.94
CA LYS A 61 -6.79 -3.41 -11.56
C LYS A 61 -5.46 -3.99 -12.04
N MET A 62 -5.33 -5.33 -12.05
CA MET A 62 -4.10 -6.00 -12.49
C MET A 62 -3.73 -5.71 -13.95
N ALA A 63 -4.74 -5.61 -14.83
CA ALA A 63 -4.51 -5.27 -16.24
C ALA A 63 -3.86 -3.89 -16.41
N GLU A 64 -4.03 -3.00 -15.44
CA GLU A 64 -3.50 -1.64 -15.41
C GLU A 64 -2.32 -1.52 -14.42
N ILE A 65 -1.69 -2.64 -14.01
CA ILE A 65 -0.67 -2.63 -12.93
C ILE A 65 0.60 -1.86 -13.30
N VAL A 66 0.99 -1.83 -14.57
CA VAL A 66 2.27 -1.25 -15.02
C VAL A 66 2.42 0.21 -14.59
N PRO A 67 1.46 1.12 -14.89
CA PRO A 67 1.51 2.49 -14.39
C PRO A 67 1.61 2.65 -12.87
N PHE A 68 1.13 1.68 -12.08
CA PHE A 68 1.28 1.72 -10.62
C PHE A 68 2.69 1.35 -10.20
N LEU A 69 3.30 0.34 -10.83
CA LEU A 69 4.68 -0.07 -10.52
C LEU A 69 5.68 1.01 -10.91
N GLU A 70 5.46 1.68 -12.04
CA GLU A 70 6.25 2.85 -12.46
C GLU A 70 6.22 3.95 -11.40
N ASP A 71 5.04 4.31 -10.90
CA ASP A 71 4.89 5.30 -9.82
C ASP A 71 5.61 4.85 -8.54
N VAL A 72 5.51 3.57 -8.17
CA VAL A 72 6.13 3.03 -6.95
C VAL A 72 7.66 3.06 -7.03
N LEU A 73 8.23 2.89 -8.23
CA LEU A 73 9.67 2.95 -8.48
C LEU A 73 10.17 4.40 -8.62
N ALA A 74 9.41 5.26 -9.31
CA ALA A 74 9.81 6.63 -9.61
C ALA A 74 9.59 7.60 -8.44
N LEU A 75 8.59 7.34 -7.60
CA LEU A 75 8.20 8.24 -6.51
C LEU A 75 8.70 7.76 -5.16
N SER A 76 9.07 8.72 -4.32
CA SER A 76 9.23 8.45 -2.90
C SER A 76 7.86 8.14 -2.28
N TYR A 77 7.88 7.53 -1.09
CA TYR A 77 6.68 7.03 -0.39
C TYR A 77 5.53 8.06 -0.31
N ARG A 78 5.88 9.32 -0.05
CA ARG A 78 4.96 10.44 0.14
C ARG A 78 4.16 10.81 -1.13
N PRO A 79 4.80 11.22 -2.25
CA PRO A 79 4.09 11.41 -3.52
C PRO A 79 3.43 10.14 -4.05
N GLY A 80 3.97 8.96 -3.74
CA GLY A 80 3.43 7.67 -4.16
C GLY A 80 1.99 7.45 -3.72
N TRP A 81 1.68 7.65 -2.43
CA TRP A 81 0.31 7.46 -1.94
C TRP A 81 -0.67 8.48 -2.49
N LYS A 82 -0.30 9.76 -2.61
CA LYS A 82 -1.14 10.76 -3.29
C LYS A 82 -1.54 10.28 -4.69
N ARG A 83 -0.57 9.76 -5.45
CA ARG A 83 -0.79 9.24 -6.80
C ARG A 83 -1.68 8.00 -6.83
N VAL A 84 -1.52 7.11 -5.87
CA VAL A 84 -2.42 5.95 -5.69
C VAL A 84 -3.86 6.41 -5.43
N PHE A 85 -4.07 7.40 -4.56
CA PHE A 85 -5.40 7.95 -4.29
C PHE A 85 -6.01 8.68 -5.49
N GLU A 86 -5.23 9.37 -6.30
CA GLU A 86 -5.70 9.94 -7.57
C GLU A 86 -6.20 8.86 -8.54
N LYS A 87 -5.52 7.71 -8.61
CA LYS A 87 -5.86 6.60 -9.52
C LYS A 87 -6.95 5.67 -8.98
N LEU A 88 -6.98 5.41 -7.68
CA LEU A 88 -7.85 4.40 -7.03
C LEU A 88 -8.90 4.99 -6.09
N GLY A 89 -8.91 6.30 -5.83
CA GLY A 89 -9.86 6.92 -4.90
C GLY A 89 -11.34 6.68 -5.28
N GLY A 90 -11.66 6.70 -6.58
CA GLY A 90 -12.99 6.35 -7.07
C GLY A 90 -13.35 4.88 -6.83
N PHE A 91 -12.37 3.98 -6.94
CA PHE A 91 -12.54 2.57 -6.62
C PHE A 91 -12.79 2.39 -5.13
N PHE A 92 -11.95 2.97 -4.26
CA PHE A 92 -12.13 2.93 -2.80
C PHE A 92 -13.47 3.50 -2.35
N SER A 93 -13.91 4.62 -2.95
CA SER A 93 -15.21 5.22 -2.64
C SER A 93 -16.38 4.32 -3.04
N THR A 94 -16.24 3.57 -4.14
CA THR A 94 -17.25 2.60 -4.59
C THR A 94 -17.27 1.37 -3.68
N THR A 95 -16.10 0.87 -3.27
CA THR A 95 -15.96 -0.34 -2.46
C THR A 95 -16.28 -0.12 -0.98
N PHE A 96 -15.85 1.01 -0.40
CA PHE A 96 -15.99 1.30 1.03
C PHE A 96 -17.18 2.23 1.35
N GLY A 97 -17.79 2.85 0.32
CA GLY A 97 -18.82 3.87 0.46
C GLY A 97 -18.25 5.28 0.55
N LYS A 98 -19.03 6.29 0.15
CA LYS A 98 -18.58 7.70 -0.03
C LYS A 98 -17.99 8.37 1.21
N GLU A 99 -18.20 7.81 2.40
CA GLU A 99 -17.81 8.43 3.67
C GLU A 99 -16.78 7.58 4.45
N TRP A 100 -16.12 6.66 3.77
CA TRP A 100 -15.17 5.73 4.38
C TRP A 100 -13.97 6.41 5.07
N GLU A 101 -13.60 7.60 4.62
CA GLU A 101 -12.52 8.42 5.20
C GLU A 101 -12.97 9.22 6.44
N LYS A 102 -14.25 9.21 6.81
CA LYS A 102 -14.74 9.94 8.00
C LYS A 102 -14.12 9.41 9.28
N SER A 103 -13.98 8.09 9.40
CA SER A 103 -13.19 7.48 10.46
C SER A 103 -11.71 7.72 10.20
N GLU A 104 -10.98 8.22 11.20
CA GLU A 104 -9.55 8.55 11.06
C GLU A 104 -9.27 9.64 10.01
N LYS A 105 -10.17 10.63 9.89
CA LYS A 105 -10.08 11.72 8.90
C LYS A 105 -8.70 12.37 8.80
N ALA A 106 -8.06 12.67 9.93
CA ALA A 106 -6.72 13.28 9.95
C ALA A 106 -5.67 12.39 9.25
N PHE A 107 -5.74 11.08 9.46
CA PHE A 107 -4.84 10.13 8.79
C PHE A 107 -5.05 10.15 7.27
N TRP A 108 -6.30 10.06 6.81
CA TRP A 108 -6.59 10.05 5.37
C TRP A 108 -6.22 11.37 4.68
N GLU A 109 -6.40 12.52 5.35
CA GLU A 109 -5.94 13.82 4.86
C GLU A 109 -4.41 13.89 4.75
N GLU A 110 -3.67 13.34 5.70
CA GLU A 110 -2.21 13.26 5.63
C GLU A 110 -1.71 12.36 4.49
N VAL A 111 -2.34 11.20 4.31
CA VAL A 111 -1.98 10.24 3.26
C VAL A 111 -2.31 10.80 1.87
N SER A 112 -3.52 11.31 1.68
CA SER A 112 -3.97 11.87 0.40
C SER A 112 -3.21 13.14 0.02
N SER A 113 -2.78 13.95 0.99
CA SER A 113 -1.91 15.10 0.73
C SER A 113 -0.45 14.74 0.45
N GLY A 114 -0.08 13.46 0.59
CA GLY A 114 1.29 12.99 0.44
C GLY A 114 2.22 13.48 1.55
N ARG A 115 1.68 13.89 2.70
CA ARG A 115 2.48 14.35 3.85
C ARG A 115 2.79 13.24 4.84
N TYR A 116 2.02 12.14 4.80
CA TYR A 116 2.14 11.04 5.75
C TYR A 116 3.57 10.48 5.83
N GLU A 117 4.10 10.46 7.05
CA GLU A 117 5.41 9.89 7.36
C GLU A 117 5.23 8.48 7.91
N GLN A 118 5.85 7.52 7.22
CA GLN A 118 5.94 6.16 7.74
C GLN A 118 6.74 6.20 9.06
N LYS A 119 6.12 5.78 10.16
CA LYS A 119 6.85 5.56 11.40
C LYS A 119 7.81 4.38 11.20
N PRO A 120 9.05 4.42 11.73
CA PRO A 120 9.95 3.29 11.62
C PRO A 120 9.27 2.03 12.15
N VAL A 121 9.25 0.97 11.34
CA VAL A 121 8.70 -0.31 11.76
C VAL A 121 9.65 -0.89 12.80
N VAL A 122 9.32 -0.70 14.08
CA VAL A 122 10.09 -1.28 15.17
C VAL A 122 9.84 -2.78 15.15
N LEU A 123 10.84 -3.54 14.72
CA LEU A 123 10.88 -4.99 14.90
C LEU A 123 10.79 -5.28 16.40
N LYS A 124 9.60 -5.68 16.88
CA LYS A 124 9.54 -6.45 18.13
C LYS A 124 10.11 -7.82 17.78
N LYS A 125 11.37 -8.03 18.17
CA LYS A 125 12.01 -9.35 18.19
C LYS A 125 11.21 -10.32 19.05
#